data_AF-A0A933QS50-F1
#
_entry.id   AF-A0A933QS50-F1
#
_cell.length_a   1.000
_cell.length_b   1.000
_cell.length_c   1.000
_cell.angle_alpha   90.00
_cell.angle_beta   90.00
_cell.angle_gamma   90.00
#
_symmetry.space_group_name_H-M   'P 1'
#
loop_
_entity.id
_entity.type
_entity.pdbx_description
1 polymer ?
#
loop_
_entity_poly.entity_id
_entity_poly.type
_entity_poly.pdbx_seq_one_letter_code
_entity_poly.pdbx_strand_id
1 'polypeptide(L)'
;MEKRHRVVLYGNSLSMLGIEASLKECPSLEVLRVESRFPNTLQVLEPLCADVITFDVAAGQPEFAFHLLQRQPMLRFIGLDTTEDKAFVLSSEQCTVESIADLLQVITKVPGTLAQSAKPIAANSDSSQVLGRL
;
A
#
# COMPACT_ATOMS: atom_id res chain seq x y z
N MET A 1 17.29 -15.32 -9.55
CA MET A 1 16.81 -13.92 -9.50
C MET A 1 15.72 -13.86 -8.45
N GLU A 2 15.82 -12.94 -7.48
CA GLU A 2 14.75 -12.74 -6.51
C GLU A 2 13.53 -12.13 -7.21
N LYS A 3 12.32 -12.59 -6.87
CA LYS A 3 11.08 -12.06 -7.45
C LYS A 3 10.88 -10.64 -6.93
N ARG A 4 10.80 -9.66 -7.82
CA ARG A 4 10.42 -8.29 -7.46
C ARG A 4 8.91 -8.21 -7.23
N HIS A 5 8.51 -7.45 -6.21
CA HIS A 5 7.11 -7.16 -5.96
C HIS A 5 6.60 -6.13 -6.96
N ARG A 6 5.55 -6.47 -7.69
CA ARG A 6 4.96 -5.57 -8.67
C ARG A 6 3.94 -4.65 -8.01
N VAL A 7 4.23 -3.36 -8.03
CA VAL A 7 3.40 -2.31 -7.46
C VAL A 7 2.81 -1.48 -8.59
N VAL A 8 1.49 -1.41 -8.65
CA VAL A 8 0.79 -0.53 -9.57
C VAL A 8 0.31 0.71 -8.84
N LEU A 9 0.70 1.86 -9.34
CA LEU A 9 0.26 3.18 -8.88
C LEU A 9 -0.88 3.64 -9.78
N TYR A 10 -2.10 3.62 -9.24
CA TYR A 10 -3.30 4.05 -9.94
C TYR A 10 -3.66 5.49 -9.58
N GLY A 11 -3.63 6.38 -10.57
CA GLY A 11 -4.01 7.78 -10.38
C GLY A 11 -3.12 8.76 -11.14
N ASN A 12 -3.51 10.03 -11.06
CA ASN A 12 -2.91 11.13 -11.82
C ASN A 12 -2.47 12.30 -10.94
N SER A 13 -2.50 12.16 -9.61
CA SER A 13 -2.12 13.25 -8.72
C SER A 13 -0.60 13.45 -8.69
N LEU A 14 -0.18 14.67 -8.35
CA LEU A 14 1.23 14.99 -8.18
C LEU A 14 1.86 14.17 -7.06
N SER A 15 1.11 13.90 -5.98
CA SER A 15 1.55 13.03 -4.90
C SER A 15 1.96 11.65 -5.42
N MET A 16 1.18 11.08 -6.34
CA MET A 16 1.47 9.77 -6.94
C MET A 16 2.73 9.79 -7.81
N LEU A 17 3.06 10.90 -8.46
CA LEU A 17 4.34 11.04 -9.19
C LEU A 17 5.54 11.03 -8.23
N GLY A 18 5.43 11.72 -7.10
CA GLY A 18 6.47 11.71 -6.05
C GLY A 18 6.66 10.31 -5.48
N ILE A 19 5.56 9.63 -5.13
CA ILE A 19 5.59 8.25 -4.64
C ILE A 19 6.20 7.30 -5.69
N GLU A 20 5.84 7.46 -6.96
CA GLU A 20 6.43 6.68 -8.06
C GLU A 20 7.95 6.82 -8.10
N ALA A 21 8.46 8.06 -8.01
CA ALA A 21 9.90 8.33 -8.03
C ALA A 21 10.59 7.61 -6.86
N SER A 22 10.07 7.76 -5.64
CA SER A 22 10.66 7.12 -4.45
C SER A 22 10.60 5.59 -4.50
N LEU A 23 9.49 4.99 -4.96
CA LEU A 23 9.39 3.53 -5.04
C LEU A 23 10.29 2.92 -6.12
N LYS A 24 10.56 3.64 -7.21
CA LYS A 24 11.48 3.18 -8.27
C LYS A 24 12.93 3.06 -7.81
N GLU A 25 13.30 3.76 -6.73
CA GLU A 25 14.62 3.62 -6.11
C GLU A 25 14.78 2.30 -5.33
N CYS A 26 13.68 1.60 -5.04
CA CYS A 26 13.70 0.32 -4.34
C CYS A 26 13.93 -0.85 -5.31
N PRO A 27 15.08 -1.55 -5.27
CA PRO A 27 15.43 -2.60 -6.25
C PRO A 27 14.55 -3.86 -6.14
N SER A 28 13.90 -4.06 -5.00
CA SER A 28 12.95 -5.16 -4.76
C SER A 28 11.58 -4.92 -5.40
N LEU A 29 11.32 -3.72 -5.95
CA LEU A 29 10.03 -3.35 -6.52
C LEU A 29 10.10 -3.23 -8.05
N GLU A 30 8.99 -3.58 -8.69
CA GLU A 30 8.70 -3.23 -10.08
C GLU A 30 7.49 -2.28 -10.05
N VAL A 31 7.71 -1.00 -10.35
CA VAL A 31 6.69 0.04 -10.23
C VAL A 31 6.11 0.37 -11.60
N LEU A 32 4.78 0.28 -11.73
CA LEU A 32 4.03 0.61 -12.93
C LEU A 32 3.00 1.71 -12.59
N ARG A 33 2.87 2.75 -13.43
CA ARG A 33 1.83 3.77 -13.26
C ARG A 33 0.70 3.57 -14.26
N VAL A 34 -0.54 3.60 -13.78
CA VAL A 34 -1.76 3.53 -14.58
C VAL A 34 -2.59 4.77 -14.31
N GLU A 35 -2.86 5.55 -15.35
CA GLU A 35 -3.64 6.78 -15.23
C GLU A 35 -5.13 6.48 -15.02
N SER A 36 -5.80 7.24 -14.15
CA SER A 36 -7.24 7.03 -13.86
C SER A 36 -8.20 7.41 -14.99
N ARG A 37 -7.67 7.86 -16.14
CA ARG A 37 -8.45 8.33 -17.29
C ARG A 37 -8.78 7.22 -18.30
N PHE A 38 -8.20 6.04 -18.14
CA PHE A 38 -8.42 4.95 -19.09
C PHE A 38 -9.82 4.35 -18.90
N PRO A 39 -10.65 4.27 -19.96
CA PRO A 39 -11.83 3.41 -19.90
C PRO A 39 -11.39 1.95 -19.71
N ASN A 40 -12.20 1.15 -19.02
CA ASN A 40 -11.95 -0.27 -18.79
C ASN A 40 -10.70 -0.57 -17.95
N THR A 41 -10.46 0.19 -16.88
CA THR A 41 -9.31 0.02 -15.98
C THR A 41 -9.06 -1.43 -15.53
N LEU A 42 -10.10 -2.23 -15.30
CA LEU A 42 -9.97 -3.65 -14.98
C LEU A 42 -9.19 -4.45 -16.04
N GLN A 43 -9.50 -4.23 -17.33
CA GLN A 43 -8.84 -4.93 -18.44
C GLN A 43 -7.37 -4.53 -18.57
N VAL A 44 -7.01 -3.32 -18.11
CA VAL A 44 -5.62 -2.84 -18.07
C VAL A 44 -4.88 -3.43 -16.87
N LEU A 45 -5.52 -3.50 -15.71
CA LEU A 45 -4.88 -3.91 -14.45
C LEU A 45 -4.72 -5.43 -14.30
N GLU A 46 -5.70 -6.22 -14.74
CA GLU A 46 -5.68 -7.68 -14.58
C GLU A 46 -4.43 -8.35 -15.18
N PRO A 47 -4.03 -8.04 -16.44
CA PRO A 47 -2.86 -8.65 -17.06
C PRO A 47 -1.54 -8.24 -16.41
N LEU A 48 -1.52 -7.16 -15.61
CA LEU A 48 -0.30 -6.72 -14.94
C LEU A 48 0.09 -7.64 -13.80
N CYS A 49 -0.82 -8.49 -13.28
CA CYS A 49 -0.54 -9.40 -12.17
C CYS A 49 0.15 -8.68 -10.98
N ALA A 50 -0.43 -7.54 -10.56
CA ALA A 50 0.11 -6.75 -9.48
C ALA A 50 0.09 -7.53 -8.15
N ASP A 51 1.13 -7.38 -7.33
CA ASP A 51 1.10 -7.84 -5.94
C ASP A 51 0.44 -6.77 -5.04
N VAL A 52 0.57 -5.49 -5.42
CA VAL A 52 0.00 -4.33 -4.72
C VAL A 52 -0.56 -3.32 -5.72
N ILE A 53 -1.75 -2.79 -5.44
CA ILE A 53 -2.28 -1.59 -6.11
C ILE A 53 -2.42 -0.46 -5.10
N THR A 54 -1.82 0.68 -5.40
CA THR A 54 -1.88 1.88 -4.57
C THR A 54 -2.63 2.99 -5.31
N PHE A 55 -3.51 3.71 -4.61
CA PHE A 55 -4.28 4.81 -5.19
C PHE A 55 -4.41 5.97 -4.21
N ASP A 56 -4.64 7.17 -4.74
CA ASP A 56 -4.89 8.37 -3.95
C ASP A 56 -6.36 8.42 -3.52
N VAL A 57 -6.62 8.42 -2.21
CA VAL A 57 -7.97 8.45 -1.63
C VAL A 57 -8.67 9.78 -1.92
N ALA A 58 -7.93 10.89 -1.93
CA ALA A 58 -8.48 12.21 -2.20
C ALA A 58 -8.93 12.38 -3.66
N ALA A 59 -8.32 11.61 -4.57
CA ALA A 59 -8.74 11.55 -5.97
C ALA A 59 -9.99 10.68 -6.22
N GLY A 60 -10.52 10.04 -5.17
CA GLY A 60 -11.69 9.16 -5.22
C GLY A 60 -11.34 7.67 -5.16
N GLN A 61 -12.23 6.89 -4.55
CA GLN A 61 -12.06 5.44 -4.45
C GLN A 61 -12.31 4.77 -5.81
N PRO A 62 -11.39 3.92 -6.30
CA PRO A 62 -11.59 3.23 -7.56
C PRO A 62 -12.67 2.14 -7.44
N GLU A 63 -13.75 2.28 -8.20
CA GLU A 63 -14.87 1.31 -8.26
C GLU A 63 -14.40 -0.12 -8.56
N PHE A 64 -13.35 -0.26 -9.38
CA PHE A 64 -12.79 -1.55 -9.74
C PHE A 64 -12.07 -2.27 -8.58
N ALA A 65 -11.73 -1.58 -7.49
CA ALA A 65 -10.94 -2.16 -6.41
C ALA A 65 -11.63 -3.35 -5.78
N PHE A 66 -12.94 -3.24 -5.54
CA PHE A 66 -13.74 -4.32 -4.96
C PHE A 66 -13.76 -5.56 -5.88
N HIS A 67 -13.96 -5.35 -7.18
CA HIS A 67 -13.93 -6.43 -8.17
C HIS A 67 -12.59 -7.15 -8.24
N LEU A 68 -11.47 -6.42 -8.15
CA LEU A 68 -10.14 -7.03 -8.13
C LEU A 68 -9.87 -7.78 -6.82
N LEU A 69 -10.28 -7.24 -5.66
CA LEU A 69 -10.16 -7.93 -4.37
C LEU A 69 -10.91 -9.27 -4.34
N GLN A 70 -12.09 -9.35 -4.97
CA GLN A 70 -12.83 -10.61 -5.09
C GLN A 70 -12.12 -11.66 -5.95
N ARG A 71 -11.49 -11.21 -7.06
CA ARG A 71 -10.87 -12.10 -8.06
C ARG A 71 -9.43 -12.48 -7.73
N GLN A 72 -8.74 -11.67 -6.93
CA GLN A 72 -7.32 -11.84 -6.59
C GLN A 72 -7.13 -11.76 -5.06
N PRO A 73 -7.34 -12.87 -4.33
CA PRO A 73 -7.32 -12.89 -2.86
C PRO A 73 -5.97 -12.55 -2.22
N MET A 74 -4.89 -12.54 -3.00
CA MET A 74 -3.54 -12.19 -2.54
C MET A 74 -3.16 -10.74 -2.87
N LEU A 75 -3.96 -10.04 -3.68
CA LEU A 75 -3.72 -8.65 -4.05
C LEU A 75 -4.01 -7.75 -2.86
N ARG A 76 -3.05 -6.88 -2.52
CA ARG A 76 -3.25 -5.82 -1.53
C ARG A 76 -3.62 -4.52 -2.22
N PHE A 77 -4.65 -3.87 -1.70
CA PHE A 77 -5.00 -2.51 -2.09
C PHE A 77 -4.59 -1.54 -0.99
N ILE A 78 -3.90 -0.47 -1.38
CA ILE A 78 -3.44 0.56 -0.46
C ILE A 78 -4.01 1.91 -0.92
N GLY A 79 -4.98 2.44 -0.17
CA GLY A 79 -5.41 3.82 -0.31
C GLY A 79 -4.42 4.73 0.42
N LEU A 80 -3.90 5.74 -0.25
CA LEU A 80 -3.07 6.78 0.36
C LEU A 80 -3.89 8.05 0.49
N ASP A 81 -4.07 8.51 1.72
CA ASP A 81 -4.54 9.85 2.01
C ASP A 81 -3.30 10.71 2.27
N THR A 82 -2.88 11.43 1.24
CA THR A 82 -1.71 12.30 1.30
C THR A 82 -2.01 13.65 1.96
N THR A 83 -3.26 13.92 2.31
CA THR A 83 -3.63 15.10 3.09
C THR A 83 -3.42 14.85 4.58
N GLU A 84 -3.70 13.62 5.02
CA GLU A 84 -3.64 13.22 6.43
C GLU A 84 -2.45 12.31 6.77
N ASP A 85 -1.54 12.08 5.81
CA ASP A 85 -0.41 11.15 5.91
C ASP A 85 -0.82 9.74 6.38
N LYS A 86 -1.96 9.25 5.89
CA LYS A 86 -2.54 7.96 6.27
C LYS A 86 -2.53 6.98 5.11
N ALA A 87 -2.27 5.72 5.43
CA ALA A 87 -2.42 4.61 4.51
C ALA A 87 -3.55 3.68 5.00
N PHE A 88 -4.44 3.33 4.08
CA PHE A 88 -5.53 2.40 4.28
C PHE A 88 -5.20 1.11 3.53
N VAL A 89 -4.98 0.02 4.26
CA VAL A 89 -4.78 -1.30 3.65
C VAL A 89 -6.12 -2.02 3.57
N LEU A 90 -6.59 -2.20 2.34
CA LEU A 90 -7.78 -2.97 2.03
C LEU A 90 -7.37 -4.44 1.85
N SER A 91 -8.02 -5.32 2.61
CA SER A 91 -7.79 -6.76 2.57
C SER A 91 -8.85 -7.45 1.71
N SER A 92 -8.42 -8.45 0.95
CA SER A 92 -9.27 -9.39 0.21
C SER A 92 -9.52 -10.69 1.00
N GLU A 93 -9.29 -10.69 2.33
CA GLU A 93 -9.59 -11.85 3.18
C GLU A 93 -11.03 -12.32 2.97
N GLN A 94 -11.18 -13.54 2.47
CA GLN A 94 -12.47 -14.19 2.26
C GLN A 94 -12.70 -15.20 3.37
N CYS A 95 -13.93 -15.25 3.86
CA CYS A 95 -14.39 -16.25 4.81
C CYS A 95 -15.73 -16.81 4.36
N THR A 96 -16.01 -18.06 4.71
CA THR A 96 -17.33 -18.66 4.48
C THR A 96 -18.22 -18.27 5.66
N VAL A 97 -19.43 -17.80 5.36
CA VAL A 97 -20.44 -17.42 6.36
C VAL A 97 -21.66 -18.28 6.10
N GLU A 98 -21.86 -19.33 6.91
CA GLU A 98 -22.99 -20.25 6.78
C GLU A 98 -24.11 -19.93 7.78
N SER A 99 -23.78 -19.17 8.82
CA SER A 99 -24.68 -18.74 9.88
C SER A 99 -24.45 -17.30 10.29
N ILE A 100 -25.42 -16.72 11.01
CA ILE A 100 -25.27 -15.39 11.62
C ILE A 100 -24.13 -15.35 12.66
N ALA A 101 -23.85 -16.48 13.32
CA ALA A 101 -22.76 -16.58 14.28
C ALA A 101 -21.40 -16.39 13.60
N ASP A 102 -21.23 -16.94 12.40
CA ASP A 102 -20.00 -16.79 11.60
C ASP A 102 -19.81 -15.32 11.20
N LEU A 103 -20.88 -14.64 10.79
CA LEU A 103 -20.81 -13.21 10.45
C LEU A 103 -20.44 -12.36 11.66
N LEU A 104 -21.02 -12.65 12.83
CA LEU A 104 -20.69 -11.94 14.07
C LEU A 104 -19.21 -12.10 14.46
N GLN A 105 -18.63 -13.28 14.20
CA GLN A 105 -17.20 -13.49 14.42
C GLN A 105 -16.34 -12.63 13.50
N VAL A 106 -16.72 -12.47 12.23
CA VAL A 106 -16.02 -11.62 11.27
C VAL A 106 -16.07 -10.14 11.69
N ILE A 107 -17.25 -9.66 12.11
CA ILE A 107 -17.45 -8.26 12.52
C ILE A 107 -16.65 -7.92 13.79
N THR A 108 -16.54 -8.86 14.72
CA THR A 108 -15.89 -8.63 16.03
C THR A 108 -14.38 -8.87 16.01
N LYS A 109 -13.84 -9.45 14.92
CA LYS A 109 -12.41 -9.62 14.72
C LYS A 109 -11.73 -8.25 14.59
N VAL A 110 -10.78 -7.95 15.49
CA VAL A 110 -9.98 -6.71 15.41
C VAL A 110 -9.07 -6.77 14.18
N PRO A 111 -9.16 -5.82 13.23
CA PRO A 111 -8.24 -5.76 12.09
C PRO A 111 -6.80 -5.50 12.56
N GLY A 112 -5.84 -6.18 11.92
CA GLY A 112 -4.43 -6.16 12.28
C GLY A 112 -3.82 -4.76 12.38
N THR A 113 -3.17 -4.49 13.51
CA THR A 113 -2.38 -3.28 13.80
C THR A 113 -1.15 -3.25 12.91
N LEU A 114 -1.08 -2.34 11.93
CA LEU A 114 0.17 -2.06 11.24
C LEU A 114 1.10 -1.34 12.24
N ALA A 115 2.22 -2.00 12.57
CA ALA A 115 3.21 -1.50 13.51
C ALA A 115 3.64 -0.07 13.15
N GLN A 116 3.39 0.86 14.06
CA GLN A 116 4.12 2.12 14.14
C GLN A 116 5.59 1.77 14.43
N SER A 117 6.40 1.64 13.37
CA SER A 117 7.85 1.64 13.51
C SER A 117 8.44 2.74 12.62
N ALA A 118 8.21 3.97 13.06
CA ALA A 118 9.15 5.05 12.85
C ALA A 118 9.69 5.43 14.23
N LYS A 119 10.82 4.83 14.61
CA LYS A 119 11.60 5.25 15.77
C LYS A 119 11.97 6.72 15.56
N PRO A 120 11.83 7.62 16.55
CA PRO A 120 12.26 9.00 16.40
C PRO A 120 13.76 9.01 16.10
N ILE A 121 14.17 9.84 15.14
CA ILE A 121 15.57 10.20 14.94
C ILE A 121 16.05 10.78 16.26
N ALA A 122 16.83 9.99 17.01
CA ALA A 122 17.51 10.49 18.19
C ALA A 122 18.45 11.60 17.72
N ALA A 123 18.19 12.82 18.21
CA ALA A 123 19.12 13.92 18.11
C ALA A 123 20.45 13.47 18.70
N ASN A 124 21.50 13.48 17.87
CA ASN A 124 22.87 13.32 18.31
C ASN A 124 23.22 14.49 19.26
N SER A 125 23.29 14.21 20.55
CA SER A 125 24.05 15.04 21.49
C SER A 125 25.17 14.20 22.09
N ASP A 126 26.37 14.54 21.62
CA ASP A 126 27.56 14.67 22.44
C ASP A 126 28.36 13.41 22.81
N SER A 127 29.58 13.33 22.25
CA SER A 127 30.74 12.64 22.82
C SER A 127 32.01 13.09 22.09
N SER A 128 32.34 14.38 22.16
CA SER A 128 33.73 14.81 22.00
C SER A 128 34.49 14.52 23.30
N GLN A 129 34.98 13.29 23.45
CA GLN A 129 36.11 12.99 24.31
C GLN A 129 37.11 12.11 23.57
N VAL A 130 38.02 12.75 22.84
CA VAL A 130 39.33 12.17 22.53
C VAL A 130 40.35 13.31 22.54
N LEU A 131 41.15 13.38 23.60
CA LEU A 131 42.62 13.51 23.53
C LEU A 131 43.18 13.76 24.93
N GLY A 132 43.51 12.67 25.61
CA GLY A 132 44.66 12.66 26.49
C GLY A 132 45.89 12.24 25.69
N ARG A 133 46.97 13.03 25.73
CA ARG A 133 48.35 12.58 25.98
C ARG A 133 49.35 13.73 25.81
N LEU A 134 50.20 13.82 26.84
CA LEU A 134 51.43 14.61 27.04
C LEU A 134 51.22 16.02 27.60
#